data_AF-A0A932EG64-F1
#
_entry.id   AF-A0A932EG64-F1
#
_cell.length_a   1.000
_cell.length_b   1.000
_cell.length_c   1.000
_cell.angle_alpha   90.00
_cell.angle_beta   90.00
_cell.angle_gamma   90.00
#
_symmetry.space_group_name_H-M   'P 1'
#
loop_
_entity.id
_entity.type
_entity.pdbx_description
1 polymer ?
#
loop_
_entity_poly.entity_id
_entity_poly.type
_entity_poly.pdbx_seq_one_letter_code
_entity_poly.pdbx_strand_id
1 'polypeptide(L)'
;MVSKSVILETLIYSDIFDFPLTKDEIGKFLTGKMDKKSFEKELEDSKQIRFKNNFYYLLGREKIVEKRIERKKESQQKLITAKTISRILSLVPTVLFIGISGSLALENSDEKDDIDLFVITSGNTLWITRLILVISLILMGQYRGRGNPPAGGESNKICLNMLIDETALDFSKRPSSAKASAGKQNLYTAHEIIQLKLVFDRNNTFNKFLNANKWIDLFLPNARKRIKNPHNAFASRGRHESEIKNKKGPLFIIHYSLFILEKFSKFLQLLYMKRHRTKETISDHMLAFHPFEYKDHVLKEYNRRLRRYDPPSCLLRRSGYEGRVRLRKGHASEA
;
A
#
# COMPACT_ATOMS: atom_id res chain seq x y z
N MET A 1 -26.91 10.01 -14.01
CA MET A 1 -25.62 10.18 -13.31
C MET A 1 -24.54 10.20 -14.37
N VAL A 2 -23.76 11.27 -14.50
CA VAL A 2 -22.60 11.27 -15.39
C VAL A 2 -21.59 10.30 -14.76
N SER A 3 -21.33 9.16 -15.41
CA SER A 3 -20.29 8.24 -14.98
C SER A 3 -18.95 8.98 -15.03
N LYS A 4 -18.25 9.07 -13.90
CA LYS A 4 -16.94 9.71 -13.85
C LYS A 4 -15.96 8.92 -14.72
N SER A 5 -15.02 9.66 -15.30
CA SER A 5 -13.94 9.08 -16.09
C SER A 5 -13.06 8.24 -15.17
N VAL A 6 -12.91 6.95 -15.49
CA VAL A 6 -12.13 5.99 -14.68
C VAL A 6 -10.65 6.42 -14.64
N ILE A 7 -10.14 7.01 -15.73
CA ILE A 7 -8.77 7.53 -15.78
C ILE A 7 -8.61 8.71 -14.82
N LEU A 8 -9.59 9.62 -14.79
CA LEU A 8 -9.55 10.78 -13.90
C LEU A 8 -9.59 10.36 -12.43
N GLU A 9 -10.44 9.40 -12.06
CA GLU A 9 -10.47 8.82 -10.72
C GLU A 9 -9.11 8.21 -10.31
N THR A 10 -8.47 7.51 -11.25
CA THR A 10 -7.15 6.89 -11.06
C THR A 10 -6.07 7.96 -10.83
N LEU A 11 -6.05 9.00 -11.66
CA LEU A 11 -5.10 10.12 -11.52
C LEU A 11 -5.34 10.91 -10.24
N ILE A 12 -6.61 11.12 -9.84
CA ILE A 12 -6.95 11.80 -8.58
C ILE A 12 -6.43 11.04 -7.37
N TYR A 13 -6.53 9.71 -7.36
CA TYR A 13 -5.97 8.91 -6.28
C TYR A 13 -4.45 9.07 -6.20
N SER A 14 -3.78 8.95 -7.35
CA SER A 14 -2.33 9.05 -7.46
C SER A 14 -1.77 10.44 -7.09
N ASP A 15 -2.51 11.49 -7.43
CA ASP A 15 -2.16 12.88 -7.15
C ASP A 15 -2.10 13.20 -5.64
N ILE A 16 -2.74 12.40 -4.78
CA ILE A 16 -2.63 12.52 -3.31
C ILE A 16 -1.18 12.32 -2.85
N PHE A 17 -0.41 11.55 -3.60
CA PHE A 17 0.97 11.18 -3.30
C PHE A 17 2.01 11.96 -4.13
N ASP A 18 1.57 13.01 -4.83
CA ASP A 18 2.37 13.72 -5.85
C ASP A 18 2.99 12.76 -6.88
N PHE A 19 2.24 11.75 -7.30
CA PHE A 19 2.72 10.70 -8.19
C PHE A 19 2.03 10.80 -9.55
N PRO A 20 2.65 11.45 -10.56
CA PRO A 20 2.12 11.43 -11.91
C PRO A 20 2.37 10.04 -12.53
N LEU A 21 1.44 9.57 -13.36
CA LEU A 21 1.41 8.20 -13.85
C LEU A 21 1.86 8.10 -15.30
N THR A 22 2.63 7.07 -15.63
CA THR A 22 2.84 6.65 -17.03
C THR A 22 1.59 5.96 -17.60
N LYS A 23 1.48 5.86 -18.93
CA LYS A 23 0.35 5.16 -19.59
C LYS A 23 0.16 3.72 -19.07
N ASP A 24 1.25 2.98 -18.82
CA ASP A 24 1.20 1.61 -18.28
C ASP A 24 0.70 1.58 -16.83
N GLU A 25 1.15 2.52 -15.99
CA GLU A 25 0.71 2.62 -14.60
C GLU A 25 -0.77 3.01 -14.50
N ILE A 26 -1.26 3.94 -15.34
CA ILE A 26 -2.70 4.22 -15.41
C ILE A 26 -3.45 2.95 -15.75
N GLY A 27 -3.05 2.24 -16.81
CA GLY A 27 -3.69 0.99 -17.22
C GLY A 27 -3.67 -0.10 -16.13
N LYS A 28 -2.61 -0.14 -15.31
CA LYS A 28 -2.48 -1.02 -14.15
C LYS A 28 -3.43 -0.63 -13.01
N PHE A 29 -3.52 0.65 -12.70
CA PHE A 29 -4.25 1.17 -11.54
C PHE A 29 -5.66 1.68 -11.83
N LEU A 30 -6.20 1.42 -13.02
CA LEU A 30 -7.59 1.78 -13.36
C LEU A 30 -8.55 1.31 -12.27
N THR A 31 -9.36 2.24 -11.75
CA THR A 31 -10.40 1.98 -10.71
C THR A 31 -11.61 1.22 -11.25
N GLY A 32 -11.64 0.92 -12.55
CA GLY A 32 -12.74 0.29 -13.26
C GLY A 32 -12.29 -0.35 -14.58
N LYS A 33 -13.20 -1.05 -15.25
CA LYS A 33 -12.93 -1.65 -16.56
C LYS A 33 -13.10 -0.61 -17.65
N MET A 34 -12.21 -0.65 -18.64
CA MET A 34 -12.22 0.25 -19.79
C MET A 34 -11.59 -0.48 -20.98
N ASP A 35 -12.18 -0.34 -22.17
CA ASP A 35 -11.59 -0.88 -23.40
C ASP A 35 -10.44 0.02 -23.89
N LYS A 36 -9.57 -0.54 -24.74
CA LYS A 36 -8.37 0.16 -25.21
C LYS A 36 -8.69 1.43 -26.00
N LYS A 37 -9.74 1.42 -26.83
CA LYS A 37 -10.08 2.55 -27.70
C LYS A 37 -10.59 3.72 -26.87
N SER A 38 -11.47 3.45 -25.91
CA SER A 38 -11.96 4.46 -24.96
C SER A 38 -10.82 5.01 -24.09
N PHE A 39 -9.91 4.14 -23.66
CA PHE A 39 -8.73 4.54 -22.87
C PHE A 39 -7.83 5.53 -23.60
N GLU A 40 -7.52 5.26 -24.88
CA GLU A 40 -6.65 6.15 -25.68
C GLU A 40 -7.34 7.47 -25.98
N LYS A 41 -8.61 7.43 -26.40
CA LYS A 41 -9.41 8.62 -26.66
C LYS A 41 -9.51 9.54 -25.44
N GLU A 42 -9.75 8.98 -24.26
CA GLU A 42 -9.93 9.76 -23.03
C GLU A 42 -8.62 10.43 -22.55
N LEU A 43 -7.46 9.81 -22.79
CA LEU A 43 -6.16 10.43 -22.51
C LEU A 43 -5.87 11.62 -23.42
N GLU A 44 -6.39 11.60 -24.66
CA GLU A 44 -6.19 12.67 -25.66
C GLU A 44 -7.20 13.82 -25.49
N ASP A 45 -8.48 13.49 -25.31
CA ASP A 45 -9.57 14.47 -25.35
C ASP A 45 -9.82 15.20 -24.01
N SER A 46 -9.24 14.71 -22.90
CA SER A 46 -9.55 15.26 -21.57
C SER A 46 -8.90 16.61 -21.31
N LYS A 47 -9.74 17.63 -21.13
CA LYS A 47 -9.30 18.98 -20.72
C LYS A 47 -8.69 19.03 -19.32
N GLN A 48 -8.86 18.00 -18.49
CA GLN A 48 -8.38 17.95 -17.11
C GLN A 48 -7.06 17.19 -16.97
N ILE A 49 -6.67 16.42 -17.99
CA ILE A 49 -5.44 15.63 -18.02
C ILE A 49 -4.39 16.41 -18.83
N ARG A 50 -3.15 16.39 -18.36
CA ARG A 50 -1.98 16.95 -19.06
C ARG A 50 -0.90 15.89 -19.13
N PHE A 51 -0.02 16.02 -20.13
CA PHE A 51 1.05 15.08 -20.41
C PHE A 51 2.39 15.82 -20.55
N LYS A 52 3.43 15.36 -19.86
CA LYS A 52 4.80 15.90 -19.94
C LYS A 52 5.79 14.81 -19.53
N ASN A 53 6.91 14.69 -20.25
CA ASN A 53 8.00 13.75 -19.95
C ASN A 53 7.52 12.30 -19.71
N ASN A 54 6.59 11.81 -20.54
CA ASN A 54 5.99 10.47 -20.43
C ASN A 54 5.06 10.24 -19.20
N PHE A 55 4.69 11.31 -18.50
CA PHE A 55 3.78 11.26 -17.37
C PHE A 55 2.49 12.03 -17.64
N TYR A 56 1.37 11.45 -17.20
CA TYR A 56 0.06 12.06 -17.14
C TYR A 56 -0.23 12.55 -15.73
N TYR A 57 -0.82 13.74 -15.63
CA TYR A 57 -1.14 14.40 -14.37
C TYR A 57 -2.37 15.31 -14.55
N LEU A 58 -2.91 15.76 -13.42
CA LEU A 58 -4.07 16.67 -13.41
C LEU A 58 -3.64 18.10 -13.75
N LEU A 59 -4.52 18.84 -14.44
CA LEU A 59 -4.29 20.26 -14.75
C LEU A 59 -3.86 21.06 -13.51
N GLY A 60 -2.80 21.87 -13.67
CA GLY A 60 -2.23 22.69 -12.60
C GLY A 60 -1.24 21.96 -11.67
N ARG A 61 -0.93 20.69 -11.94
CA ARG A 61 -0.04 19.86 -11.12
C ARG A 61 1.31 19.57 -11.78
N GLU A 62 1.71 20.33 -12.79
CA GLU A 62 2.94 20.09 -13.57
C GLU A 62 4.21 19.89 -12.72
N LYS A 63 4.34 20.60 -11.59
CA LYS A 63 5.48 20.49 -10.67
C LYS A 63 5.73 19.06 -10.14
N ILE A 64 4.72 18.19 -10.10
CA ILE A 64 4.89 16.81 -9.62
C ILE A 64 5.70 15.95 -10.60
N VAL A 65 5.83 16.37 -11.86
CA VAL A 65 6.63 15.67 -12.88
C VAL A 65 8.11 15.74 -12.54
N GLU A 66 8.62 16.92 -12.21
CA GLU A 66 10.02 17.11 -11.80
C GLU A 66 10.29 16.39 -10.48
N LYS A 67 9.36 16.53 -9.51
CA LYS A 67 9.41 15.81 -8.24
C LYS A 67 9.48 14.29 -8.41
N ARG A 68 8.74 13.73 -9.36
CA ARG A 68 8.76 12.28 -9.69
C ARG A 68 10.13 11.84 -10.21
N ILE A 69 10.78 12.65 -11.04
CA ILE A 69 12.11 12.34 -11.58
C ILE A 69 13.15 12.35 -10.47
N GLU A 70 13.12 13.35 -9.60
CA GLU A 70 14.01 13.48 -8.44
C GLU A 70 13.83 12.30 -7.47
N ARG A 71 12.60 12.05 -7.01
CA ARG A 71 12.27 10.94 -6.10
C ARG A 71 12.63 9.57 -6.67
N LYS A 72 12.52 9.40 -7.99
CA LYS A 72 12.93 8.16 -8.64
C LYS A 72 14.43 7.91 -8.51
N LYS A 73 15.26 8.96 -8.60
CA LYS A 73 16.72 8.89 -8.41
C LYS A 73 17.04 8.48 -6.97
N GLU A 74 16.46 9.15 -5.99
CA GLU A 74 16.63 8.82 -4.56
C GLU A 74 16.19 7.40 -4.24
N SER A 75 15.06 6.98 -4.82
CA SER A 75 14.53 5.63 -4.66
C SER A 75 15.48 4.56 -5.18
N GLN A 76 16.25 4.79 -6.25
CA GLN A 76 17.17 3.77 -6.77
C GLN A 76 18.24 3.38 -5.74
N GLN A 77 18.79 4.36 -5.02
CA GLN A 77 19.80 4.11 -3.99
C GLN A 77 19.20 3.29 -2.83
N LYS A 78 18.02 3.70 -2.36
CA LYS A 78 17.26 2.99 -1.32
C LYS A 78 16.89 1.57 -1.70
N LEU A 79 16.52 1.34 -2.97
CA LEU A 79 16.20 0.01 -3.47
C LEU A 79 17.40 -0.94 -3.44
N ILE A 80 18.62 -0.44 -3.68
CA ILE A 80 19.84 -1.25 -3.58
C ILE A 80 20.03 -1.71 -2.14
N THR A 81 19.99 -0.78 -1.19
CA THR A 81 20.08 -1.06 0.26
C THR A 81 19.00 -2.03 0.72
N ALA A 82 17.74 -1.77 0.34
CA ALA A 82 16.60 -2.62 0.67
C ALA A 82 16.79 -4.06 0.15
N LYS A 83 17.24 -4.22 -1.10
CA LYS A 83 17.49 -5.55 -1.69
C LYS A 83 18.63 -6.27 -0.99
N THR A 84 19.75 -5.61 -0.74
CA THR A 84 20.92 -6.21 -0.08
C THR A 84 20.57 -6.70 1.32
N ILE A 85 19.93 -5.86 2.12
CA ILE A 85 19.56 -6.26 3.48
C ILE A 85 18.47 -7.34 3.47
N SER A 86 17.48 -7.23 2.59
CA SER A 86 16.43 -8.26 2.46
C SER A 86 17.00 -9.64 2.11
N ARG A 87 18.10 -9.73 1.34
CA ARG A 87 18.76 -11.02 1.10
C ARG A 87 19.30 -11.64 2.39
N ILE A 88 19.87 -10.84 3.29
CA ILE A 88 20.37 -11.32 4.59
C ILE A 88 19.18 -11.75 5.45
N LEU A 89 18.14 -10.92 5.53
CA LEU A 89 16.93 -11.22 6.30
C LEU A 89 16.21 -12.49 5.78
N SER A 90 16.29 -12.78 4.48
CA SER A 90 15.69 -13.99 3.89
C SER A 90 16.36 -15.31 4.30
N LEU A 91 17.55 -15.26 4.93
CA LEU A 91 18.22 -16.44 5.50
C LEU A 91 17.47 -17.00 6.71
N VAL A 92 16.63 -16.18 7.35
CA VAL A 92 15.80 -16.62 8.47
C VAL A 92 14.79 -17.66 7.95
N PRO A 93 14.79 -18.91 8.45
CA PRO A 93 13.96 -19.98 7.89
C PRO A 93 12.46 -19.75 7.99
N THR A 94 12.01 -18.92 8.93
CA THR A 94 10.59 -18.59 9.09
C THR A 94 10.14 -17.44 8.20
N VAL A 95 11.04 -16.73 7.49
CA VAL A 95 10.67 -15.70 6.52
C VAL A 95 10.28 -16.36 5.19
N LEU A 96 9.05 -16.09 4.74
CA LEU A 96 8.51 -16.63 3.49
C LEU A 96 8.41 -15.59 2.38
N PHE A 97 8.22 -14.32 2.73
CA PHE A 97 8.16 -13.23 1.77
C PHE A 97 8.80 -11.97 2.35
N ILE A 98 9.51 -11.23 1.50
CA ILE A 98 9.90 -9.84 1.76
C ILE A 98 9.55 -9.00 0.53
N GLY A 99 8.72 -7.98 0.76
CA GLY A 99 8.40 -6.95 -0.21
C GLY A 99 8.75 -5.57 0.33
N ILE A 100 9.06 -4.64 -0.57
CA ILE A 100 9.18 -3.23 -0.25
C ILE A 100 7.79 -2.61 -0.39
N SER A 101 7.41 -1.79 0.59
CA SER A 101 6.13 -1.08 0.70
C SER A 101 6.33 0.45 0.70
N GLY A 102 5.24 1.21 0.87
CA GLY A 102 5.31 2.66 0.94
C GLY A 102 5.77 3.35 -0.34
N SER A 103 6.27 4.57 -0.22
CA SER A 103 6.70 5.41 -1.35
C SER A 103 7.79 4.73 -2.19
N LEU A 104 8.66 3.94 -1.55
CA LEU A 104 9.79 3.28 -2.19
C LEU A 104 9.36 2.19 -3.19
N ALA A 105 8.24 1.53 -2.92
CA ALA A 105 7.72 0.47 -3.79
C ALA A 105 7.34 1.00 -5.18
N LEU A 106 6.89 2.26 -5.24
CA LEU A 106 6.59 3.01 -6.46
C LEU A 106 7.78 3.83 -7.00
N GLU A 107 8.94 3.76 -6.36
CA GLU A 107 10.10 4.62 -6.66
C GLU A 107 9.80 6.11 -6.48
N ASN A 108 9.00 6.45 -5.47
CA ASN A 108 8.54 7.81 -5.17
C ASN A 108 9.02 8.31 -3.79
N SER A 109 10.13 7.79 -3.27
CA SER A 109 10.68 8.19 -1.98
C SER A 109 11.46 9.49 -2.06
N ASP A 110 11.31 10.34 -1.04
CA ASP A 110 12.16 11.51 -0.81
C ASP A 110 13.46 11.08 -0.10
N GLU A 111 14.50 11.91 -0.13
CA GLU A 111 15.78 11.66 0.56
C GLU A 111 15.57 11.26 2.02
N LYS A 112 14.63 11.94 2.72
CA LYS A 112 14.33 11.77 4.15
C LYS A 112 13.51 10.51 4.51
N ASP A 113 12.99 9.80 3.51
CA ASP A 113 12.13 8.63 3.74
C ASP A 113 12.93 7.42 4.23
N ASP A 114 12.24 6.54 4.95
CA ASP A 114 12.77 5.24 5.35
C ASP A 114 12.48 4.14 4.33
N ILE A 115 13.10 2.98 4.53
CA ILE A 115 12.84 1.77 3.75
C ILE A 115 11.80 0.92 4.49
N ASP A 116 10.56 0.94 4.01
CA ASP A 116 9.46 0.17 4.59
C ASP A 116 9.39 -1.24 4.02
N LEU A 117 9.63 -2.26 4.87
CA LEU A 117 9.50 -3.67 4.51
C LEU A 117 8.15 -4.26 4.95
N PHE A 118 7.57 -5.04 4.05
CA PHE A 118 6.45 -5.93 4.32
C PHE A 118 6.96 -7.38 4.33
N VAL A 119 6.73 -8.09 5.43
CA VAL A 119 7.24 -9.44 5.64
C VAL A 119 6.10 -10.41 5.89
N ILE A 120 6.12 -11.57 5.22
CA ILE A 120 5.24 -12.71 5.54
C ILE A 120 6.11 -13.81 6.15
N THR A 121 5.72 -14.32 7.31
CA THR A 121 6.39 -15.40 8.01
C THR A 121 5.58 -16.71 7.95
N SER A 122 6.22 -17.83 8.27
CA SER A 122 5.51 -19.08 8.56
C SER A 122 4.51 -18.89 9.71
N GLY A 123 3.42 -19.65 9.67
CA GLY A 123 2.34 -19.56 10.65
C GLY A 123 2.83 -19.71 12.10
N ASN A 124 2.35 -18.84 13.00
CA ASN A 124 2.68 -18.86 14.44
C ASN A 124 4.16 -18.60 14.78
N THR A 125 4.91 -17.93 13.90
CA THR A 125 6.32 -17.56 14.14
C THR A 125 6.58 -16.06 14.02
N LEU A 126 5.52 -15.25 14.02
CA LEU A 126 5.60 -13.81 13.76
C LEU A 126 6.56 -13.11 14.73
N TRP A 127 6.43 -13.39 16.03
CA TRP A 127 7.12 -12.67 17.08
C TRP A 127 8.59 -13.09 17.19
N ILE A 128 8.88 -14.39 17.13
CA ILE A 128 10.26 -14.87 17.12
C ILE A 128 10.98 -14.41 15.86
N THR A 129 10.31 -14.44 14.71
CA THR A 129 10.88 -13.93 13.45
C THR A 129 11.17 -12.45 13.56
N ARG A 130 10.21 -11.64 14.04
CA ARG A 130 10.43 -10.20 14.27
C ARG A 130 11.63 -9.96 15.17
N LEU A 131 11.76 -10.70 16.28
CA LEU A 131 12.88 -10.55 17.20
C LEU A 131 14.21 -10.75 16.48
N ILE A 132 14.34 -11.85 15.72
CA ILE A 132 15.54 -12.15 14.94
C ILE A 132 15.81 -11.03 13.91
N LEU A 133 14.79 -10.62 13.14
CA LEU A 133 14.93 -9.56 12.14
C LEU A 133 15.36 -8.23 12.75
N VAL A 134 14.78 -7.83 13.88
CA VAL A 134 15.16 -6.61 14.59
C VAL A 134 16.60 -6.69 15.08
N ILE A 135 17.00 -7.80 15.70
CA ILE A 135 18.39 -8.01 16.14
C ILE A 135 19.35 -7.96 14.95
N SER A 136 19.05 -8.66 13.85
CA SER A 136 19.86 -8.61 12.63
C SER A 136 20.00 -7.18 12.10
N LEU A 137 18.91 -6.41 12.05
CA LEU A 137 18.94 -5.02 11.61
C LEU A 137 19.75 -4.12 12.55
N ILE A 138 19.67 -4.33 13.86
CA ILE A 138 20.47 -3.58 14.86
C ILE A 138 21.96 -3.89 14.66
N LEU A 139 22.32 -5.17 14.53
CA LEU A 139 23.72 -5.59 14.32
C LEU A 139 24.31 -5.04 13.01
N MET A 140 23.48 -4.87 11.97
CA MET A 140 23.90 -4.23 10.72
C MET A 140 23.90 -2.70 10.79
N GLY A 141 23.46 -2.09 11.89
CA GLY A 141 23.29 -0.63 12.01
C GLY A 141 22.18 -0.06 11.13
N GLN A 142 21.25 -0.90 10.66
CA GLN A 142 20.19 -0.57 9.69
C GLN A 142 18.81 -0.45 10.34
N TYR A 143 18.68 -0.73 11.62
CA TYR A 143 17.40 -0.63 12.33
C TYR A 143 17.01 0.82 12.60
N ARG A 144 15.77 1.19 12.25
CA ARG A 144 15.19 2.47 12.67
C ARG A 144 14.73 2.40 14.14
N GLY A 145 15.49 3.01 15.05
CA GLY A 145 15.05 3.24 16.43
C GLY A 145 14.00 4.36 16.56
N ARG A 146 13.18 4.33 17.61
CA ARG A 146 12.29 5.45 17.99
C ARG A 146 12.97 6.29 19.07
N GLY A 147 13.57 7.40 18.68
CA GLY A 147 14.18 8.37 19.60
C GLY A 147 15.39 9.03 18.95
N ASN A 148 15.18 10.25 18.46
CA ASN A 148 16.08 11.11 17.69
C ASN A 148 16.41 10.61 16.27
N PRO A 149 16.14 11.38 15.20
CA PRO A 149 16.99 11.25 14.02
C PRO A 149 18.43 11.45 14.52
N PRO A 150 19.41 10.62 14.12
CA PRO A 150 20.80 10.93 14.45
C PRO A 150 21.04 12.38 14.06
N ALA A 151 21.67 13.15 14.96
CA ALA A 151 22.23 14.46 14.64
C ALA A 151 23.22 14.24 13.48
N GLY A 152 22.74 14.32 12.25
CA GLY A 152 23.43 13.75 11.08
C GLY A 152 22.55 13.19 9.96
N GLY A 153 21.22 13.17 10.05
CA GLY A 153 20.36 13.04 8.86
C GLY A 153 20.39 11.70 8.12
N GLU A 154 20.59 10.57 8.80
CA GLU A 154 20.59 9.26 8.13
C GLU A 154 19.17 8.75 7.81
N SER A 155 18.61 9.26 6.73
CA SER A 155 17.43 8.71 6.07
C SER A 155 17.82 7.63 5.08
N ASN A 156 17.67 6.36 5.48
CA ASN A 156 17.90 5.12 4.71
C ASN A 156 17.72 3.86 5.58
N LYS A 157 17.28 4.00 6.84
CA LYS A 157 17.10 2.87 7.76
C LYS A 157 15.89 2.02 7.36
N ILE A 158 15.93 0.76 7.77
CA ILE A 158 14.85 -0.19 7.53
C ILE A 158 13.85 -0.13 8.67
N CYS A 159 12.60 0.06 8.28
CA CYS A 159 11.44 -0.13 9.11
C CYS A 159 10.74 -1.44 8.72
N LEU A 160 10.49 -2.32 9.69
CA LEU A 160 9.62 -3.47 9.49
C LEU A 160 8.15 -3.00 9.56
N ASN A 161 7.72 -2.25 8.55
CA ASN A 161 6.45 -1.52 8.50
C ASN A 161 5.23 -2.42 8.78
N MET A 162 5.23 -3.62 8.20
CA MET A 162 4.18 -4.60 8.45
C MET A 162 4.72 -6.02 8.36
N LEU A 163 4.40 -6.82 9.38
CA LEU A 163 4.67 -8.25 9.42
C LEU A 163 3.36 -8.99 9.61
N ILE A 164 3.17 -10.06 8.84
CA ILE A 164 2.06 -11.00 9.02
C ILE A 164 2.61 -12.43 8.97
N ASP A 165 1.86 -13.39 9.51
CA ASP A 165 2.14 -14.80 9.25
C ASP A 165 1.12 -15.41 8.25
N GLU A 166 1.39 -16.64 7.80
CA GLU A 166 0.51 -17.35 6.84
C GLU A 166 -0.94 -17.51 7.30
N THR A 167 -1.26 -17.36 8.59
CA THR A 167 -2.63 -17.45 9.10
C THR A 167 -3.42 -16.15 8.88
N ALA A 168 -2.73 -15.03 8.64
CA ALA A 168 -3.30 -13.69 8.48
C ALA A 168 -3.18 -13.10 7.07
N LEU A 169 -3.06 -13.95 6.04
CA LEU A 169 -2.96 -13.51 4.64
C LEU A 169 -4.23 -12.78 4.14
N ASP A 170 -5.40 -13.16 4.63
CA ASP A 170 -6.67 -12.59 4.18
C ASP A 170 -6.98 -11.27 4.91
N PHE A 171 -6.80 -10.14 4.22
CA PHE A 171 -7.03 -8.83 4.83
C PHE A 171 -8.50 -8.47 4.97
N SER A 172 -9.42 -9.23 4.35
CA SER A 172 -10.86 -9.07 4.60
C SER A 172 -11.26 -9.50 6.00
N LYS A 173 -10.49 -10.41 6.61
CA LYS A 173 -10.73 -10.96 7.95
C LYS A 173 -10.02 -10.19 9.06
N ARG A 174 -9.29 -9.12 8.74
CA ARG A 174 -8.52 -8.35 9.72
C ARG A 174 -9.36 -7.98 10.94
N PRO A 175 -8.78 -8.09 12.15
CA PRO A 175 -9.44 -7.60 13.35
C PRO A 175 -9.66 -6.09 13.18
N SER A 176 -10.90 -5.67 13.37
CA SER A 176 -11.21 -4.24 13.47
C SER A 176 -10.56 -3.75 14.75
N SER A 177 -9.56 -2.87 14.66
CA SER A 177 -9.27 -2.02 15.83
C SER A 177 -10.55 -1.23 16.09
N ALA A 178 -11.05 -1.25 17.33
CA ALA A 178 -12.37 -0.76 17.72
C ALA A 178 -12.64 0.75 17.45
N LYS A 179 -11.76 1.44 16.73
CA LYS A 179 -11.84 2.89 16.41
C LYS A 179 -11.73 3.23 14.92
N ALA A 180 -11.50 2.30 14.01
CA ALA A 180 -11.34 2.61 12.57
C ALA A 180 -12.59 2.23 11.75
N SER A 181 -13.59 3.12 11.75
CA SER A 181 -14.79 3.05 10.90
C SER A 181 -14.48 3.44 9.46
N ALA A 182 -13.89 2.52 8.68
CA ALA A 182 -13.93 2.52 7.22
C ALA A 182 -13.55 1.11 6.73
N GLY A 183 -14.41 0.51 5.90
CA GLY A 183 -14.43 -0.91 5.53
C GLY A 183 -13.06 -1.61 5.42
N LYS A 184 -13.01 -2.86 5.88
CA LYS A 184 -11.80 -3.71 5.89
C LYS A 184 -11.15 -3.81 4.51
N GLN A 185 -11.98 -3.80 3.47
CA GLN A 185 -11.62 -3.74 2.06
C GLN A 185 -11.85 -2.31 1.56
N ASN A 186 -10.84 -1.70 0.96
CA ASN A 186 -10.93 -0.34 0.43
C ASN A 186 -9.84 -0.13 -0.63
N LEU A 187 -10.01 0.93 -1.43
CA LEU A 187 -9.08 1.30 -2.50
C LEU A 187 -7.64 1.47 -1.99
N TYR A 188 -7.44 2.07 -0.81
CA TYR A 188 -6.11 2.27 -0.22
C TYR A 188 -5.40 0.95 0.06
N THR A 189 -6.09 0.01 0.71
CA THR A 189 -5.53 -1.31 1.04
C THR A 189 -5.28 -2.14 -0.22
N ALA A 190 -6.15 -2.03 -1.23
CA ALA A 190 -5.92 -2.66 -2.53
C ALA A 190 -4.63 -2.14 -3.20
N HIS A 191 -4.44 -0.82 -3.14
CA HIS A 191 -3.23 -0.16 -3.59
C HIS A 191 -2.00 -0.63 -2.82
N GLU A 192 -2.02 -0.65 -1.48
CA GLU A 192 -0.90 -1.11 -0.66
C GLU A 192 -0.43 -2.52 -1.03
N ILE A 193 -1.37 -3.45 -1.30
CA ILE A 193 -1.04 -4.84 -1.67
C ILE A 193 -0.44 -4.92 -3.09
N ILE A 194 -1.08 -4.29 -4.07
CA ILE A 194 -0.68 -4.38 -5.50
C ILE A 194 0.66 -3.70 -5.77
N GLN A 195 1.00 -2.69 -4.98
CA GLN A 195 2.21 -1.89 -5.16
C GLN A 195 3.44 -2.54 -4.57
N LEU A 196 3.29 -3.56 -3.71
CA LEU A 196 4.43 -4.24 -3.10
C LEU A 196 5.46 -4.63 -4.16
N LYS A 197 6.70 -4.19 -3.95
CA LYS A 197 7.81 -4.54 -4.82
C LYS A 197 8.50 -5.76 -4.24
N LEU A 198 8.31 -6.90 -4.90
CA LEU A 198 8.81 -8.20 -4.45
C LEU A 198 10.34 -8.20 -4.43
N VAL A 199 10.93 -8.68 -3.33
CA VAL A 199 12.37 -8.85 -3.19
C VAL A 199 12.73 -10.32 -2.95
N PHE A 200 11.98 -10.99 -2.08
CA PHE A 200 12.14 -12.40 -1.74
C PHE A 200 10.78 -13.08 -1.66
N ASP A 201 10.65 -14.27 -2.24
CA ASP A 201 9.44 -15.08 -2.16
C ASP A 201 9.79 -16.57 -2.12
N ARG A 202 9.31 -17.25 -1.09
CA ARG A 202 9.45 -18.70 -0.87
C ARG A 202 8.08 -19.35 -1.01
N ASN A 203 8.02 -20.55 -1.58
CA ASN A 203 6.80 -21.34 -1.68
C ASN A 203 5.61 -20.60 -2.34
N ASN A 204 5.92 -19.67 -3.26
CA ASN A 204 4.93 -18.87 -3.97
C ASN A 204 4.00 -18.08 -3.02
N THR A 205 4.53 -17.61 -1.89
CA THR A 205 3.78 -17.00 -0.79
C THR A 205 3.10 -15.72 -1.23
N PHE A 206 3.75 -14.92 -2.08
CA PHE A 206 3.10 -13.71 -2.61
C PHE A 206 1.84 -14.03 -3.42
N ASN A 207 1.86 -15.08 -4.24
CA ASN A 207 0.66 -15.49 -4.99
C ASN A 207 -0.43 -16.05 -4.07
N LYS A 208 -0.08 -16.79 -3.00
CA LYS A 208 -1.04 -17.19 -1.96
C LYS A 208 -1.68 -15.95 -1.32
N PHE A 209 -0.87 -14.93 -1.01
CA PHE A 209 -1.33 -13.67 -0.44
C PHE A 209 -2.27 -12.90 -1.38
N LEU A 210 -1.93 -12.79 -2.67
CA LEU A 210 -2.82 -12.19 -3.67
C LEU A 210 -4.13 -12.97 -3.84
N ASN A 211 -4.09 -14.31 -3.77
CA ASN A 211 -5.27 -15.15 -3.86
C ASN A 211 -6.18 -15.07 -2.63
N ALA A 212 -5.61 -14.84 -1.44
CA ALA A 212 -6.39 -14.53 -0.24
C ALA A 212 -7.10 -13.17 -0.35
N ASN A 213 -6.60 -12.26 -1.19
CA ASN A 213 -7.11 -10.90 -1.36
C ASN A 213 -7.71 -10.67 -2.77
N LYS A 214 -8.45 -11.64 -3.32
CA LYS A 214 -9.15 -11.51 -4.62
C LYS A 214 -10.09 -10.31 -4.71
N TRP A 215 -10.60 -9.83 -3.58
CA TRP A 215 -11.45 -8.64 -3.49
C TRP A 215 -10.79 -7.38 -4.07
N ILE A 216 -9.46 -7.34 -4.21
CA ILE A 216 -8.73 -6.26 -4.88
C ILE A 216 -9.27 -6.01 -6.29
N ASP A 217 -9.71 -7.05 -6.99
CA ASP A 217 -10.23 -6.96 -8.36
C ASP A 217 -11.53 -6.13 -8.45
N LEU A 218 -12.21 -5.89 -7.32
CA LEU A 218 -13.35 -4.97 -7.22
C LEU A 218 -12.93 -3.50 -7.29
N PHE A 219 -11.69 -3.19 -6.88
CA PHE A 219 -11.15 -1.83 -6.86
C PHE A 219 -10.16 -1.56 -7.99
N LEU A 220 -9.38 -2.57 -8.39
CA LEU A 220 -8.29 -2.45 -9.36
C LEU A 220 -8.32 -3.65 -10.34
N PRO A 221 -9.33 -3.76 -11.22
CA PRO A 221 -9.59 -4.96 -12.03
C PRO A 221 -8.45 -5.39 -12.97
N ASN A 222 -7.52 -4.48 -13.30
CA ASN A 222 -6.41 -4.75 -14.20
C ASN A 222 -5.08 -5.04 -13.47
N ALA A 223 -5.01 -4.74 -12.18
CA ALA A 223 -3.75 -4.67 -11.45
C ALA A 223 -3.06 -6.02 -11.33
N ARG A 224 -3.77 -7.06 -10.89
CA ARG A 224 -3.19 -8.38 -10.62
C ARG A 224 -2.58 -9.02 -11.87
N LYS A 225 -3.23 -8.87 -13.02
CA LYS A 225 -2.75 -9.39 -14.31
C LYS A 225 -1.49 -8.69 -14.82
N ARG A 226 -1.25 -7.46 -14.36
CA ARG A 226 -0.13 -6.59 -14.78
C ARG A 226 1.02 -6.58 -13.76
N ILE A 227 1.02 -7.49 -12.79
CA ILE A 227 2.16 -7.70 -11.91
C ILE A 227 3.25 -8.40 -12.75
N LYS A 228 4.28 -7.65 -13.14
CA LYS A 228 5.42 -8.16 -13.92
C LYS A 228 6.13 -9.25 -13.10
N ASN A 229 6.46 -10.36 -13.77
CA ASN A 229 6.98 -11.63 -13.25
C ASN A 229 7.49 -11.61 -11.79
N PRO A 230 6.86 -12.37 -10.86
CA PRO A 230 7.39 -12.56 -9.51
C PRO A 230 8.77 -13.25 -9.49
N HIS A 231 9.22 -13.81 -10.61
CA HIS A 231 10.52 -14.46 -10.80
C HIS A 231 11.75 -13.54 -10.71
N ASN A 232 11.58 -12.21 -10.69
CA ASN A 232 12.69 -11.29 -10.42
C ASN A 232 13.04 -11.19 -8.91
N ALA A 233 12.17 -11.71 -8.03
CA ALA A 233 12.58 -12.01 -6.67
C ALA A 233 13.56 -13.18 -6.71
N PHE A 234 14.62 -13.13 -5.90
CA PHE A 234 15.49 -14.29 -5.75
C PHE A 234 14.67 -15.36 -5.03
N ALA A 235 14.07 -16.26 -5.80
CA ALA A 235 13.42 -17.44 -5.28
C ALA A 235 14.52 -18.31 -4.71
N SER A 236 14.59 -18.45 -3.39
CA SER A 236 15.21 -19.66 -2.86
C SER A 236 14.33 -20.79 -3.38
N ARG A 237 14.81 -21.56 -4.37
CA ARG A 237 14.26 -22.90 -4.62
C ARG A 237 14.38 -23.63 -3.30
N GLY A 238 13.31 -23.60 -2.51
CA GLY A 238 13.23 -24.39 -1.30
C GLY A 238 13.55 -25.81 -1.72
N ARG A 239 14.51 -26.43 -1.04
CA ARG A 239 14.70 -27.88 -1.13
C ARG A 239 13.32 -28.51 -1.08
N HIS A 240 13.03 -29.26 -2.14
CA HIS A 240 11.79 -29.95 -2.39
C HIS A 240 11.18 -30.43 -1.06
N GLU A 241 9.97 -29.98 -0.75
CA GLU A 241 9.19 -30.34 0.45
C GLU A 241 8.91 -31.86 0.55
N SER A 242 9.43 -32.65 -0.40
CA SER A 242 9.33 -34.11 -0.48
C SER A 242 10.30 -34.87 0.44
N GLU A 243 11.25 -34.24 1.14
CA GLU A 243 12.16 -34.97 2.06
C GLU A 243 11.73 -34.96 3.54
N ILE A 244 10.66 -34.24 3.93
CA ILE A 244 10.20 -34.16 5.34
C ILE A 244 8.86 -34.89 5.54
N LYS A 245 8.63 -36.03 4.86
CA LYS A 245 7.43 -36.85 5.10
C LYS A 245 7.65 -38.15 5.88
N ASN A 246 8.88 -38.51 6.26
CA ASN A 246 9.15 -39.83 6.85
C ASN A 246 9.93 -39.88 8.18
N LYS A 247 9.85 -38.85 9.04
CA LYS A 247 10.31 -38.99 10.44
C LYS A 247 9.29 -38.40 11.41
N LYS A 248 8.43 -39.23 11.99
CA LYS A 248 7.45 -38.85 13.04
C LYS A 248 8.09 -38.64 14.44
N GLY A 249 9.36 -38.25 14.48
CA GLY A 249 10.09 -37.84 15.68
C GLY A 249 11.08 -36.72 15.35
N PRO A 250 11.87 -36.26 16.32
CA PRO A 250 12.29 -34.86 16.63
C PRO A 250 11.43 -33.63 16.22
N LEU A 251 10.57 -33.72 15.20
CA LEU A 251 9.78 -32.57 14.73
C LEU A 251 8.82 -32.00 15.79
N PHE A 252 8.28 -32.84 16.67
CA PHE A 252 7.38 -32.42 17.75
C PHE A 252 8.11 -31.58 18.81
N ILE A 253 9.34 -31.95 19.19
CA ILE A 253 10.16 -31.21 20.16
C ILE A 253 10.55 -29.84 19.59
N ILE A 254 10.89 -29.79 18.29
CA ILE A 254 11.20 -28.53 17.60
C ILE A 254 9.96 -27.63 17.53
N HIS A 255 8.79 -28.16 17.15
CA HIS A 255 7.54 -27.38 17.12
C HIS A 255 7.13 -26.88 18.51
N TYR A 256 7.25 -27.71 19.54
CA TYR A 256 6.93 -27.33 20.91
C TYR A 256 7.88 -26.24 21.44
N SER A 257 9.18 -26.37 21.15
CA SER A 257 10.18 -25.36 21.52
C SER A 257 9.93 -24.03 20.81
N LEU A 258 9.62 -24.06 19.51
CA LEU A 258 9.27 -22.86 18.75
C LEU A 258 8.00 -22.18 19.29
N PHE A 259 7.00 -22.94 19.73
CA PHE A 259 5.79 -22.39 20.33
C PHE A 259 6.08 -21.65 21.65
N ILE A 260 6.91 -22.23 22.52
CA ILE A 260 7.32 -21.56 23.76
C ILE A 260 8.12 -20.29 23.46
N LEU A 261 9.09 -20.39 22.55
CA LEU A 261 9.92 -19.25 22.13
C LEU A 261 9.09 -18.15 21.47
N GLU A 262 8.07 -18.47 20.69
CA GLU A 262 7.14 -17.51 20.11
C GLU A 262 6.40 -16.73 21.21
N LYS A 263 5.80 -17.44 22.18
CA LYS A 263 5.10 -16.81 23.31
C LYS A 263 6.02 -15.94 24.15
N PHE A 264 7.23 -16.42 24.43
CA PHE A 264 8.22 -15.67 25.19
C PHE A 264 8.71 -14.43 24.43
N SER A 265 9.02 -14.58 23.14
CA SER A 265 9.43 -13.48 22.25
C SER A 265 8.34 -12.42 22.16
N LYS A 266 7.07 -12.84 22.05
CA LYS A 266 5.91 -11.95 22.11
C LYS A 266 5.89 -11.20 23.42
N PHE A 267 5.94 -11.90 24.55
CA PHE A 267 5.89 -11.29 25.88
C PHE A 267 6.96 -10.19 26.06
N LEU A 268 8.23 -10.49 25.76
CA LEU A 268 9.33 -9.52 25.87
C LEU A 268 9.12 -8.30 24.96
N GLN A 269 8.77 -8.53 23.70
CA GLN A 269 8.53 -7.43 22.75
C GLN A 269 7.32 -6.58 23.15
N LEU A 270 6.26 -7.20 23.67
CA LEU A 270 5.11 -6.47 24.17
C LEU A 270 5.45 -5.62 25.39
N LEU A 271 6.28 -6.11 26.32
CA LEU A 271 6.77 -5.32 27.45
C LEU A 271 7.60 -4.12 27.00
N TYR A 272 8.53 -4.32 26.08
CA TYR A 272 9.32 -3.24 25.48
C TYR A 272 8.41 -2.20 24.80
N MET A 273 7.41 -2.65 24.04
CA MET A 273 6.50 -1.78 23.32
C MET A 273 5.51 -1.06 24.23
N LYS A 274 5.11 -1.62 25.39
CA LYS A 274 4.11 -1.04 26.31
C LYS A 274 4.41 0.41 26.68
N ARG A 275 5.69 0.75 26.90
CA ARG A 275 6.14 2.10 27.26
C ARG A 275 5.96 3.13 26.14
N HIS A 276 5.81 2.68 24.90
CA HIS A 276 5.84 3.51 23.70
C HIS A 276 4.70 3.20 22.71
N ARG A 277 3.62 2.56 23.16
CA ARG A 277 2.46 2.25 22.33
C ARG A 277 1.70 3.52 21.98
N THR A 278 1.38 3.67 20.70
CA THR A 278 0.53 4.78 20.24
C THR A 278 -0.65 4.24 19.44
N LYS A 279 -0.43 3.90 18.18
CA LYS A 279 -1.51 3.64 17.19
C LYS A 279 -1.23 2.40 16.32
N GLU A 280 -0.32 1.52 16.72
CA GLU A 280 0.05 0.32 15.95
C GLU A 280 -1.04 -0.77 15.99
N THR A 281 -1.19 -1.53 14.90
CA THR A 281 -1.95 -2.78 14.92
C THR A 281 -1.08 -3.87 15.52
N ILE A 282 -1.49 -4.40 16.67
CA ILE A 282 -0.77 -5.48 17.33
C ILE A 282 -1.74 -6.63 17.58
N SER A 283 -1.50 -7.75 16.92
CA SER A 283 -2.20 -9.01 17.12
C SER A 283 -1.21 -10.17 17.10
N ASP A 284 -1.70 -11.38 17.31
CA ASP A 284 -0.87 -12.58 17.39
C ASP A 284 -0.22 -12.91 16.03
N HIS A 285 -0.93 -12.60 14.95
CA HIS A 285 -0.57 -13.00 13.57
C HIS A 285 -0.29 -11.82 12.64
N MET A 286 -0.40 -10.58 13.15
CA MET A 286 -0.17 -9.37 12.39
C MET A 286 0.35 -8.23 13.27
N LEU A 287 1.41 -7.60 12.79
CA LEU A 287 2.00 -6.38 13.32
C LEU A 287 2.04 -5.33 12.21
N ALA A 288 1.43 -4.18 12.44
CA ALA A 288 1.42 -3.09 11.49
C ALA A 288 1.71 -1.77 12.20
N PHE A 289 2.81 -1.13 11.79
CA PHE A 289 3.34 0.06 12.44
C PHE A 289 2.93 1.35 11.71
N HIS A 290 2.16 1.25 10.63
CA HIS A 290 1.57 2.40 9.95
C HIS A 290 0.47 3.06 10.80
N PRO A 291 0.39 4.39 10.82
CA PRO A 291 -0.68 5.10 11.53
C PRO A 291 -2.02 4.89 10.79
N PHE A 292 -3.01 4.30 11.48
CA PHE A 292 -4.36 4.09 10.93
C PHE A 292 -4.99 5.37 10.34
N GLU A 293 -4.69 6.53 10.92
CA GLU A 293 -5.17 7.84 10.47
C GLU A 293 -4.74 8.17 9.03
N TYR A 294 -3.65 7.58 8.54
CA TYR A 294 -3.17 7.84 7.19
C TYR A 294 -4.12 7.27 6.12
N LYS A 295 -4.62 6.04 6.31
CA LYS A 295 -5.64 5.43 5.43
C LYS A 295 -6.88 6.31 5.36
N ASP A 296 -7.41 6.70 6.52
CA ASP A 296 -8.64 7.47 6.61
C ASP A 296 -8.46 8.88 6.03
N HIS A 297 -7.30 9.49 6.25
CA HIS A 297 -6.90 10.74 5.61
C HIS A 297 -6.86 10.62 4.09
N VAL A 298 -6.20 9.58 3.53
CA VAL A 298 -6.13 9.37 2.07
C VAL A 298 -7.52 9.19 1.48
N LEU A 299 -8.38 8.36 2.07
CA LEU A 299 -9.73 8.13 1.55
C LEU A 299 -10.62 9.38 1.66
N LYS A 300 -10.48 10.16 2.75
CA LYS A 300 -11.19 11.43 2.91
C LYS A 300 -10.74 12.45 1.85
N GLU A 301 -9.43 12.55 1.63
CA GLU A 301 -8.84 13.45 0.64
C GLU A 301 -9.21 13.04 -0.78
N TYR A 302 -9.21 11.75 -1.08
CA TYR A 302 -9.66 11.19 -2.35
C TYR A 302 -11.10 11.59 -2.66
N ASN A 303 -12.01 11.35 -1.72
CA ASN A 303 -13.41 11.74 -1.86
C ASN A 303 -13.60 13.26 -1.99
N ARG A 304 -12.77 14.06 -1.31
CA ARG A 304 -12.77 15.52 -1.45
C ARG A 304 -12.35 15.95 -2.85
N ARG A 305 -11.27 15.39 -3.40
CA ARG A 305 -10.80 15.71 -4.76
C ARG A 305 -11.79 15.22 -5.82
N LEU A 306 -12.38 14.04 -5.68
CA LEU A 306 -13.41 13.52 -6.59
C LEU A 306 -14.62 14.46 -6.73
N ARG A 307 -14.99 15.21 -5.69
CA ARG A 307 -16.06 16.23 -5.75
C ARG A 307 -15.63 17.51 -6.47
N ARG A 308 -14.34 17.84 -6.45
CA ARG A 308 -13.78 19.04 -7.11
C ARG A 308 -13.64 18.87 -8.61
N TYR A 309 -13.26 17.67 -9.05
CA TYR A 309 -13.08 17.31 -10.46
C TYR A 309 -14.37 16.78 -11.12
N ASP A 310 -15.48 16.73 -10.35
CA ASP A 310 -16.83 16.52 -10.87
C ASP A 310 -17.23 17.76 -11.69
N PRO A 311 -17.74 17.63 -12.92
CA PRO A 311 -18.34 18.78 -13.58
C PRO A 311 -19.44 19.34 -12.67
N PRO A 312 -19.39 20.64 -12.31
CA PRO A 312 -20.42 21.23 -11.49
C PRO A 312 -21.70 21.25 -12.32
N SER A 313 -22.62 20.35 -12.05
CA SER A 313 -24.04 20.52 -12.41
C SER A 313 -24.71 21.67 -11.60
N CYS A 314 -23.94 22.57 -10.99
CA CYS A 314 -24.43 23.71 -10.22
C CYS A 314 -23.63 25.02 -10.40
N LEU A 315 -22.88 25.21 -11.50
CA LEU A 315 -22.29 26.52 -11.84
C LEU A 315 -22.92 27.21 -13.07
N LEU A 316 -24.14 26.81 -13.45
CA LEU A 316 -25.05 27.64 -14.25
C LEU A 316 -26.12 28.27 -13.33
N ARG A 317 -25.70 29.06 -12.35
CA ARG A 317 -26.56 30.07 -11.69
C ARG A 317 -25.74 31.17 -11.01
N ARG A 318 -24.78 31.74 -11.73
CA ARG A 318 -24.22 33.06 -11.43
C ARG A 318 -23.92 33.81 -12.72
N SER A 319 -24.97 34.01 -13.53
CA SER A 319 -25.02 35.06 -14.55
C SER A 319 -26.47 35.23 -15.01
N GLY A 320 -27.09 36.36 -14.65
CA GLY A 320 -28.30 36.86 -15.30
C GLY A 320 -29.63 36.38 -14.71
N TYR A 321 -30.56 37.34 -14.59
CA TYR A 321 -31.95 37.23 -14.11
C TYR A 321 -32.21 37.50 -12.62
N GLU A 322 -31.72 38.64 -12.12
CA GLU A 322 -32.61 39.54 -11.36
C GLU A 322 -33.37 40.39 -12.37
N GLY A 323 -34.48 39.84 -12.86
CA GLY A 323 -35.31 40.47 -13.87
C GLY A 323 -36.77 40.23 -13.55
N ARG A 324 -37.38 41.23 -12.91
CA ARG A 324 -38.82 41.55 -12.90
C ARG A 324 -39.78 40.38 -12.70
N VAL A 325 -40.31 40.26 -11.49
CA VAL A 325 -41.68 39.76 -11.29
C VAL A 325 -42.57 40.99 -11.07
N ARG A 326 -43.23 41.44 -12.14
CA ARG A 326 -44.42 42.29 -12.07
C ARG A 326 -45.48 41.71 -13.01
N LEU A 327 -46.65 41.47 -12.41
CA LEU A 327 -48.01 41.45 -12.97
C LEU A 327 -48.65 40.11 -13.42
N ARG A 328 -49.61 39.70 -12.57
CA ARG A 328 -51.05 39.45 -12.82
C ARG A 328 -51.51 38.15 -13.49
N LYS A 329 -52.34 37.40 -12.74
CA LYS A 329 -53.77 36.99 -12.95
C LYS A 329 -54.01 35.70 -12.11
N GLY A 330 -55.14 35.40 -11.48
CA GLY A 330 -56.48 35.98 -11.32
C GLY A 330 -56.99 35.76 -9.88
N HIS A 331 -57.98 36.49 -9.36
CA HIS A 331 -59.44 36.37 -9.61
C HIS A 331 -60.02 34.96 -9.43
N ALA A 332 -60.64 34.74 -8.25
CA ALA A 332 -61.84 33.93 -7.95
C ALA A 332 -62.24 34.30 -6.49
N SER A 333 -63.22 35.18 -6.26
CA SER A 333 -64.67 34.92 -6.05
C SER A 333 -64.93 33.97 -4.87
N GLU A 334 -65.40 34.50 -3.74
CA GLU A 334 -66.80 34.43 -3.27
C GLU A 334 -67.18 33.08 -2.61
N ALA A 335 -67.21 33.08 -1.28
CA ALA A 335 -68.27 32.57 -0.40
C ALA A 335 -67.86 32.79 1.06
#